data_AF-A0A5N7CK58-F1
#
_entry.id   AF-A0A5N7CK58-F1
#
_cell.length_a   1.000
_cell.length_b   1.000
_cell.length_c   1.000
_cell.angle_alpha   90.00
_cell.angle_beta   90.00
_cell.angle_gamma   90.00
#
_symmetry.space_group_name_H-M   'P 1'
#
loop_
_entity.id
_entity.type
_entity.pdbx_description
1 polymer ?
#
loop_
_entity_poly.entity_id
_entity_poly.type
_entity_poly.pdbx_seq_one_letter_code
_entity_poly.pdbx_strand_id
1 'polypeptide(L)'
;MDLQRTKEARRGTPGKQEESTECPLEPYGGSGHSKDSPKNDSLDHRDANNNSDPAQVNQSRQTTQIAYEHETNQVPPTCRPPACNNALAPSSQALRIPHELGLSAKEQNLVLTAKRYPPVTKGTLSELDLPCIMSNINLRMDANFDRDLHFKPDLDGEKGRRKRKEATDYWEAMATEITIYAFCAAHQSDTTCDDMCMDQHQTFEPRLPGMFDTLQDVLKTLVPERDHPSVVQNLEVPLLMQQIQKGVLDMVGVATWLAALLKTHCAPMRDEWADRMVEQISLGSRSQNSFEIVRGLQTLFAILEAMKLDVANHQIRAFRVLLIEDTIPFLQEYFRGKIERDNFRVESSRHWYQDLRERELSKVENPAQPDSFWPLSILFSGLSDLLLQFHSPEGFPETFIFDSDRLWQLRACLQNLINLDICWKILWRDVIPQKQYLLAHPQAYATFRSRIGPLMDDNEDCARGSTQWSTNVRCIALEIARFACVVCCYDAMVSDSLIRNIERKLDSELSSQGDYFQEFQGYWRERLLSATMISAKKYLNMSPLAICESQRSHVHSPVSQQHYDIQRISMRLAHMGVLHWRVWAPILYVRESVLPTDVAMNNSLHLA
;
A
#
# COMPACT_ATOMS: atom_id res chain seq x y z
N MET A 1 -3.71 -10.75 -6.20
CA MET A 1 -2.56 -10.08 -5.55
C MET A 1 -2.86 -8.60 -5.61
N ASP A 2 -2.40 -7.78 -4.66
CA ASP A 2 -2.27 -6.34 -4.93
C ASP A 2 -0.84 -6.14 -5.45
N LEU A 3 -0.62 -5.89 -6.74
CA LEU A 3 0.73 -5.73 -7.26
C LEU A 3 1.28 -4.31 -7.06
N GLN A 4 0.43 -3.29 -7.00
CA GLN A 4 0.84 -1.89 -6.84
C GLN A 4 -0.17 -1.09 -5.98
N ARG A 5 0.33 -0.24 -5.07
CA ARG A 5 -0.50 0.70 -4.29
C ARG A 5 -0.50 2.08 -4.95
N THR A 6 -1.66 2.75 -4.93
CA THR A 6 -1.71 4.21 -4.98
C THR A 6 -0.99 4.78 -3.74
N LYS A 7 -0.17 5.83 -3.93
CA LYS A 7 0.47 6.59 -2.86
C LYS A 7 0.48 8.07 -3.24
N GLU A 8 0.11 8.94 -2.30
CA GLU A 8 0.19 10.39 -2.45
C GLU A 8 1.60 10.87 -2.85
N ALA A 9 1.68 12.00 -3.55
CA ALA A 9 2.95 12.69 -3.79
C ALA A 9 3.26 13.61 -2.58
N ARG A 10 4.22 13.22 -1.73
CA ARG A 10 4.66 14.01 -0.55
C ARG A 10 5.03 15.44 -0.95
N ARG A 11 4.17 16.41 -0.62
CA ARG A 11 4.37 17.84 -0.93
C ARG A 11 5.17 18.54 0.18
N GLY A 12 6.43 18.14 0.33
CA GLY A 12 7.27 18.42 1.50
C GLY A 12 8.50 19.31 1.31
N THR A 13 8.67 20.00 0.16
CA THR A 13 9.86 20.82 -0.11
C THR A 13 9.47 22.16 -0.75
N PRO A 14 9.95 23.31 -0.25
CA PRO A 14 9.84 24.58 -0.97
C PRO A 14 10.77 24.53 -2.20
N GLY A 15 10.23 24.88 -3.38
CA GLY A 15 10.99 24.79 -4.63
C GLY A 15 12.19 25.73 -4.65
N LYS A 16 13.34 25.19 -5.11
CA LYS A 16 14.46 25.96 -5.64
C LYS A 16 14.58 25.73 -7.14
N GLN A 17 15.14 26.71 -7.83
CA GLN A 17 15.26 26.70 -9.29
C GLN A 17 16.23 25.62 -9.78
N GLU A 18 16.02 25.19 -11.03
CA GLU A 18 16.92 24.33 -11.78
C GLU A 18 18.21 25.09 -12.12
N GLU A 19 19.37 24.46 -11.93
CA GLU A 19 20.59 24.77 -12.70
C GLU A 19 21.43 23.48 -12.80
N SER A 20 22.11 23.29 -13.93
CA SER A 20 22.54 21.96 -14.39
C SER A 20 24.02 21.65 -14.12
N THR A 21 24.33 20.45 -13.63
CA THR A 21 25.67 19.83 -13.78
C THR A 21 25.56 18.29 -13.75
N GLU A 22 26.57 17.60 -14.31
CA GLU A 22 26.51 16.20 -14.72
C GLU A 22 27.24 15.22 -13.77
N CYS A 23 26.72 13.99 -13.66
CA CYS A 23 27.43 12.74 -13.29
C CYS A 23 28.08 12.61 -11.88
N PRO A 24 28.49 11.39 -11.48
CA PRO A 24 27.88 10.07 -11.74
C PRO A 24 27.58 9.27 -10.44
N LEU A 25 26.96 8.10 -10.59
CA LEU A 25 26.72 7.13 -9.51
C LEU A 25 27.88 6.13 -9.38
N GLU A 26 28.25 5.73 -8.16
CA GLU A 26 28.87 4.42 -7.86
C GLU A 26 28.45 3.90 -6.46
N PRO A 27 28.53 2.59 -6.18
CA PRO A 27 27.89 1.96 -5.02
C PRO A 27 28.87 1.45 -3.95
N TYR A 28 28.45 1.39 -2.69
CA TYR A 28 29.01 0.45 -1.70
C TYR A 28 27.98 0.00 -0.65
N GLY A 29 28.06 -1.26 -0.24
CA GLY A 29 27.21 -1.84 0.81
C GLY A 29 27.89 -1.83 2.19
N GLY A 30 27.09 -1.91 3.26
CA GLY A 30 27.56 -1.99 4.65
C GLY A 30 26.66 -2.88 5.50
N SER A 31 27.25 -3.76 6.30
CA SER A 31 26.53 -4.72 7.15
C SER A 31 25.97 -4.06 8.42
N GLY A 32 24.82 -4.55 8.91
CA GLY A 32 24.23 -4.15 10.17
C GLY A 32 23.13 -5.12 10.62
N HIS A 33 23.46 -6.04 11.54
CA HIS A 33 22.48 -6.95 12.13
C HIS A 33 21.66 -6.26 13.23
N SER A 34 20.35 -6.46 13.19
CA SER A 34 19.58 -6.76 14.41
C SER A 34 18.51 -7.82 14.08
N LYS A 35 18.03 -8.52 15.11
CA LYS A 35 16.98 -9.52 15.01
C LYS A 35 15.65 -8.98 15.56
N ASP A 36 14.63 -9.82 15.39
CA ASP A 36 13.33 -9.80 16.05
C ASP A 36 12.38 -8.68 15.63
N SER A 37 11.33 -9.10 14.91
CA SER A 37 10.12 -8.34 14.64
C SER A 37 8.97 -9.34 14.47
N PRO A 38 7.82 -9.14 15.14
CA PRO A 38 6.74 -10.13 15.17
C PRO A 38 5.95 -10.18 13.85
N LYS A 39 5.22 -11.29 13.67
CA LYS A 39 4.23 -11.42 12.58
C LYS A 39 3.11 -10.41 12.76
N ASN A 40 2.54 -9.96 11.64
CA ASN A 40 1.22 -9.37 11.60
C ASN A 40 0.43 -10.09 10.50
N ASP A 41 -0.52 -10.93 10.89
CA ASP A 41 -1.20 -11.84 9.97
C ASP A 41 -2.28 -11.10 9.18
N SER A 42 -2.33 -11.31 7.86
CA SER A 42 -3.42 -10.80 7.01
C SER A 42 -4.69 -11.61 7.30
N LEU A 43 -5.78 -10.92 7.61
CA LEU A 43 -7.07 -11.57 7.90
C LEU A 43 -7.77 -12.02 6.62
N ASP A 44 -7.50 -13.26 6.22
CA ASP A 44 -8.38 -14.09 5.41
C ASP A 44 -8.47 -15.49 6.04
N HIS A 45 -9.65 -16.10 5.94
CA HIS A 45 -10.01 -17.41 6.51
C HIS A 45 -9.84 -17.58 8.03
N ARG A 46 -10.95 -17.44 8.77
CA ARG A 46 -11.21 -18.25 9.97
C ARG A 46 -12.55 -18.95 9.83
N ASP A 47 -12.51 -20.27 9.68
CA ASP A 47 -13.70 -21.11 9.73
C ASP A 47 -14.35 -21.03 11.12
N ALA A 48 -15.66 -20.86 11.15
CA ALA A 48 -16.42 -20.74 12.39
C ALA A 48 -16.88 -22.11 12.87
N ASN A 49 -16.14 -22.74 13.79
CA ASN A 49 -16.71 -23.80 14.62
C ASN A 49 -16.02 -23.97 15.98
N ASN A 50 -16.65 -23.43 17.04
CA ASN A 50 -17.01 -24.14 18.28
C ASN A 50 -17.29 -23.14 19.42
N ASN A 51 -18.41 -23.32 20.11
CA ASN A 51 -18.69 -22.66 21.39
C ASN A 51 -18.09 -23.49 22.54
N SER A 52 -17.53 -22.81 23.55
CA SER A 52 -17.58 -23.25 24.95
C SER A 52 -18.61 -22.33 25.66
N ASP A 53 -19.28 -22.66 26.74
CA ASP A 53 -19.02 -23.54 27.91
C ASP A 53 -20.40 -23.91 28.55
N PRO A 54 -20.56 -24.50 29.78
CA PRO A 54 -19.59 -25.04 30.75
C PRO A 54 -19.91 -26.43 31.37
N ALA A 55 -18.98 -26.90 32.21
CA ALA A 55 -19.18 -27.62 33.49
C ALA A 55 -19.64 -29.11 33.59
N GLN A 56 -18.71 -29.89 34.17
CA GLN A 56 -18.89 -30.85 35.29
C GLN A 56 -19.48 -32.28 35.13
N VAL A 57 -18.57 -33.25 35.39
CA VAL A 57 -18.65 -34.33 36.41
C VAL A 57 -19.10 -35.77 36.03
N ASN A 58 -18.23 -36.71 36.46
CA ASN A 58 -18.39 -38.16 36.75
C ASN A 58 -18.36 -39.25 35.64
N GLN A 59 -17.29 -40.05 35.71
CA GLN A 59 -17.23 -41.54 35.71
C GLN A 59 -17.77 -42.30 34.47
N SER A 60 -16.96 -43.17 33.84
CA SER A 60 -16.54 -44.44 34.46
C SER A 60 -15.25 -45.08 33.89
N ARG A 61 -14.70 -46.04 34.65
CA ARG A 61 -13.59 -46.98 34.34
C ARG A 61 -14.01 -47.97 33.22
N GLN A 62 -13.19 -48.86 32.62
CA GLN A 62 -11.86 -49.50 32.91
C GLN A 62 -11.31 -50.10 31.56
N THR A 63 -10.19 -50.80 31.31
CA THR A 63 -9.11 -51.55 32.03
C THR A 63 -7.86 -51.53 31.10
N THR A 64 -6.66 -51.09 31.49
CA THR A 64 -5.50 -51.88 32.00
C THR A 64 -5.26 -53.25 31.29
N GLN A 65 -4.10 -53.58 30.67
CA GLN A 65 -2.69 -53.79 31.15
C GLN A 65 -2.46 -55.15 31.87
N ILE A 66 -1.33 -55.89 31.75
CA ILE A 66 0.00 -55.71 31.08
C ILE A 66 0.52 -57.08 30.54
N ALA A 67 1.49 -57.11 29.60
CA ALA A 67 2.42 -58.24 29.35
C ALA A 67 3.75 -57.77 28.69
N TYR A 68 4.85 -58.53 28.82
CA TYR A 68 6.23 -58.16 28.41
C TYR A 68 6.99 -59.33 27.74
N GLU A 69 7.97 -58.97 26.89
CA GLU A 69 9.16 -59.68 26.36
C GLU A 69 9.33 -61.22 26.45
N HIS A 70 9.75 -61.83 25.32
CA HIS A 70 11.04 -62.56 25.24
C HIS A 70 11.52 -62.79 23.78
N GLU A 71 12.84 -62.81 23.57
CA GLU A 71 13.52 -63.10 22.29
C GLU A 71 13.64 -64.63 22.03
N THR A 72 13.80 -65.18 20.82
CA THR A 72 14.93 -65.00 19.86
C THR A 72 14.67 -65.74 18.52
N ASN A 73 15.57 -65.53 17.54
CA ASN A 73 15.97 -66.40 16.42
C ASN A 73 15.30 -66.31 15.01
N GLN A 74 16.09 -65.70 14.11
CA GLN A 74 16.44 -66.15 12.74
C GLN A 74 15.45 -65.94 11.57
N VAL A 75 16.05 -65.70 10.40
CA VAL A 75 15.41 -65.24 9.15
C VAL A 75 15.90 -66.11 7.98
N PRO A 76 15.00 -66.54 7.10
CA PRO A 76 15.20 -66.38 5.65
C PRO A 76 13.96 -65.75 4.95
N PRO A 77 14.07 -65.31 3.67
CA PRO A 77 13.31 -64.14 3.21
C PRO A 77 12.25 -64.42 2.13
N THR A 78 11.30 -63.49 1.95
CA THR A 78 10.74 -63.13 0.62
C THR A 78 9.92 -61.82 0.65
N CYS A 79 9.75 -61.21 -0.54
CA CYS A 79 8.72 -60.22 -0.91
C CYS A 79 8.53 -58.94 -0.05
N ARG A 80 9.20 -57.85 -0.46
CA ARG A 80 8.67 -56.47 -0.27
C ARG A 80 7.71 -56.11 -1.42
N PRO A 81 6.61 -55.38 -1.18
CA PRO A 81 5.85 -54.73 -2.25
C PRO A 81 6.66 -53.57 -2.86
N PRO A 82 6.39 -53.18 -4.13
CA PRO A 82 7.09 -52.08 -4.79
C PRO A 82 6.69 -50.72 -4.20
N ALA A 83 7.66 -49.82 -4.03
CA ALA A 83 7.40 -48.42 -3.71
C ALA A 83 7.08 -47.63 -4.99
N CYS A 84 6.00 -46.86 -4.97
CA CYS A 84 5.58 -46.02 -6.11
C CYS A 84 6.46 -44.77 -6.25
N ASN A 85 7.67 -44.93 -6.79
CA ASN A 85 8.49 -43.82 -7.24
C ASN A 85 7.91 -43.23 -8.53
N ASN A 86 6.93 -42.33 -8.40
CA ASN A 86 6.41 -41.52 -9.50
C ASN A 86 7.41 -40.44 -9.92
N ALA A 87 8.53 -40.85 -10.51
CA ALA A 87 9.29 -39.97 -11.38
C ALA A 87 8.42 -39.67 -12.61
N LEU A 88 7.97 -38.43 -12.76
CA LEU A 88 7.32 -38.02 -14.00
C LEU A 88 8.33 -38.16 -15.15
N ALA A 89 7.88 -38.73 -16.27
CA ALA A 89 8.67 -38.71 -17.49
C ALA A 89 8.98 -37.25 -17.87
N PRO A 90 10.21 -36.94 -18.31
CA PRO A 90 10.55 -35.58 -18.76
C PRO A 90 9.62 -35.17 -19.90
N SER A 91 9.22 -33.90 -19.94
CA SER A 91 8.38 -33.42 -21.04
C SER A 91 9.13 -33.48 -22.37
N SER A 92 8.41 -33.48 -23.48
CA SER A 92 8.99 -33.41 -24.83
C SER A 92 9.74 -32.11 -25.14
N GLN A 93 9.80 -31.16 -24.19
CA GLN A 93 10.51 -29.89 -24.29
C GLN A 93 11.65 -29.75 -23.26
N ALA A 94 11.86 -30.73 -22.38
CA ALA A 94 12.87 -30.66 -21.32
C ALA A 94 14.30 -30.69 -21.90
N LEU A 95 15.13 -29.71 -21.51
CA LEU A 95 16.51 -29.60 -21.96
C LEU A 95 17.45 -30.29 -20.96
N ARG A 96 18.45 -31.04 -21.46
CA ARG A 96 19.51 -31.63 -20.62
C ARG A 96 20.54 -30.56 -20.24
N ILE A 97 21.08 -30.65 -19.03
CA ILE A 97 22.27 -29.89 -18.61
C ILE A 97 23.51 -30.71 -19.03
N PRO A 98 24.39 -30.18 -19.91
CA PRO A 98 25.66 -30.84 -20.26
C PRO A 98 26.62 -30.82 -19.07
N HIS A 99 27.28 -31.94 -18.79
CA HIS A 99 28.26 -32.04 -17.69
C HIS A 99 29.59 -31.34 -18.06
N GLU A 100 29.89 -31.30 -19.34
CA GLU A 100 31.09 -30.72 -19.97
C GLU A 100 31.13 -29.19 -19.81
N LEU A 101 29.97 -28.56 -19.62
CA LEU A 101 29.83 -27.11 -19.44
C LEU A 101 30.34 -26.62 -18.08
N GLY A 102 30.57 -27.52 -17.11
CA GLY A 102 31.24 -27.19 -15.85
C GLY A 102 30.48 -26.25 -14.91
N LEU A 103 29.16 -26.08 -15.09
CA LEU A 103 28.31 -25.18 -14.30
C LEU A 103 28.47 -25.43 -12.79
N SER A 104 28.52 -24.37 -11.99
CA SER A 104 28.59 -24.48 -10.54
C SER A 104 27.30 -25.04 -9.94
N ALA A 105 27.40 -25.62 -8.74
CA ALA A 105 26.24 -26.10 -8.00
C ALA A 105 25.18 -25.01 -7.71
N LYS A 106 25.58 -23.73 -7.68
CA LYS A 106 24.63 -22.60 -7.60
C LYS A 106 23.83 -22.48 -8.89
N GLU A 107 24.49 -22.43 -10.04
CA GLU A 107 23.87 -22.25 -11.36
C GLU A 107 22.95 -23.43 -11.70
N GLN A 108 23.40 -24.67 -11.46
CA GLN A 108 22.58 -25.88 -11.63
C GLN A 108 21.31 -25.83 -10.76
N ASN A 109 21.45 -25.50 -9.46
CA ASN A 109 20.31 -25.39 -8.56
C ASN A 109 19.35 -24.26 -8.97
N LEU A 110 19.87 -23.14 -9.48
CA LEU A 110 19.07 -22.00 -9.91
C LEU A 110 18.28 -22.32 -11.19
N VAL A 111 18.90 -22.97 -12.18
CA VAL A 111 18.22 -23.44 -13.40
C VAL A 111 17.11 -24.45 -13.11
N LEU A 112 17.20 -25.21 -12.01
CA LEU A 112 16.16 -26.13 -11.57
C LEU A 112 15.07 -25.50 -10.69
N THR A 113 15.34 -24.40 -9.98
CA THR A 113 14.42 -23.84 -8.95
C THR A 113 13.83 -22.48 -9.28
N ALA A 114 14.46 -21.68 -10.16
CA ALA A 114 13.95 -20.37 -10.56
C ALA A 114 12.67 -20.49 -11.40
N LYS A 115 11.79 -19.48 -11.32
CA LYS A 115 10.48 -19.45 -11.99
C LYS A 115 10.57 -19.67 -13.50
N ARG A 116 9.50 -20.19 -14.11
CA ARG A 116 9.42 -20.44 -15.56
C ARG A 116 9.21 -19.17 -16.40
N TYR A 117 8.39 -18.24 -15.89
CA TYR A 117 7.99 -17.02 -16.59
C TYR A 117 8.70 -15.78 -16.02
N PRO A 118 8.94 -14.74 -16.84
CA PRO A 118 9.61 -13.52 -16.39
C PRO A 118 8.79 -12.77 -15.32
N PRO A 119 9.41 -11.85 -14.54
CA PRO A 119 8.70 -11.11 -13.48
C PRO A 119 7.57 -10.21 -14.00
N VAL A 120 7.72 -9.72 -15.24
CA VAL A 120 6.77 -8.85 -15.93
C VAL A 120 6.07 -9.66 -17.01
N THR A 121 4.76 -9.80 -16.89
CA THR A 121 3.89 -10.60 -17.75
C THR A 121 2.58 -9.86 -17.99
N LYS A 122 1.82 -10.26 -19.01
CA LYS A 122 0.46 -9.75 -19.23
C LYS A 122 -0.45 -9.92 -18.01
N GLY A 123 -0.32 -11.04 -17.28
CA GLY A 123 -1.10 -11.31 -16.07
C GLY A 123 -0.64 -10.57 -14.81
N THR A 124 0.61 -10.09 -14.76
CA THR A 124 1.10 -9.20 -13.69
C THR A 124 0.90 -7.71 -14.02
N LEU A 125 0.51 -7.40 -15.26
CA LEU A 125 0.21 -6.06 -15.75
C LEU A 125 -1.30 -5.80 -15.96
N SER A 126 -2.17 -6.81 -15.83
CA SER A 126 -3.61 -6.65 -16.07
C SER A 126 -4.34 -5.87 -14.97
N GLU A 127 -3.78 -5.78 -13.76
CA GLU A 127 -4.25 -4.85 -12.71
C GLU A 127 -4.17 -3.37 -13.16
N LEU A 128 -3.37 -3.07 -14.19
CA LEU A 128 -3.21 -1.77 -14.84
C LEU A 128 -4.05 -1.61 -16.12
N ASP A 129 -4.93 -2.55 -16.45
CA ASP A 129 -5.88 -2.39 -17.56
C ASP A 129 -7.09 -1.55 -17.14
N LEU A 130 -7.64 -0.78 -18.10
CA LEU A 130 -8.74 0.15 -17.87
C LEU A 130 -9.95 -0.44 -17.10
N PRO A 131 -10.42 -1.69 -17.36
CA PRO A 131 -11.52 -2.28 -16.58
C PRO A 131 -11.16 -2.43 -15.09
N CYS A 132 -9.95 -2.89 -14.79
CA CYS A 132 -9.46 -3.04 -13.41
C CYS A 132 -9.34 -1.69 -12.71
N ILE A 133 -8.78 -0.68 -13.40
CA ILE A 133 -8.70 0.72 -12.97
C ILE A 133 -10.11 1.25 -12.63
N MET A 134 -11.08 1.08 -13.54
CA MET A 134 -12.47 1.56 -13.35
C MET A 134 -13.24 0.80 -12.26
N SER A 135 -12.84 -0.44 -11.92
CA SER A 135 -13.40 -1.20 -10.79
C SER A 135 -12.68 -0.98 -9.46
N ASN A 136 -11.54 -0.27 -9.43
CA ASN A 136 -10.71 -0.19 -8.23
C ASN A 136 -11.31 0.79 -7.21
N ILE A 137 -11.83 0.24 -6.10
CA ILE A 137 -12.46 1.02 -5.03
C ILE A 137 -11.49 1.97 -4.32
N ASN A 138 -10.25 1.55 -4.08
CA ASN A 138 -9.23 2.40 -3.45
C ASN A 138 -8.89 3.59 -4.35
N LEU A 139 -8.70 3.34 -5.66
CA LEU A 139 -8.47 4.39 -6.65
C LEU A 139 -9.62 5.40 -6.70
N ARG A 140 -10.88 4.95 -6.63
CA ARG A 140 -12.06 5.82 -6.61
C ARG A 140 -12.12 6.68 -5.35
N MET A 141 -11.87 6.10 -4.17
CA MET A 141 -11.78 6.84 -2.92
C MET A 141 -10.65 7.89 -2.97
N ASP A 142 -9.43 7.48 -3.34
CA ASP A 142 -8.28 8.37 -3.49
C ASP A 142 -8.53 9.48 -4.53
N ALA A 143 -9.25 9.18 -5.63
CA ALA A 143 -9.58 10.17 -6.65
C ALA A 143 -10.49 11.30 -6.13
N ASN A 144 -11.23 11.12 -5.04
CA ASN A 144 -12.00 12.21 -4.44
C ASN A 144 -11.10 13.19 -3.65
N PHE A 145 -9.99 12.72 -3.08
CA PHE A 145 -9.14 13.52 -2.18
C PHE A 145 -7.83 14.01 -2.84
N ASP A 146 -7.14 13.17 -3.62
CA ASP A 146 -5.75 13.39 -3.98
C ASP A 146 -5.56 13.66 -5.48
N ARG A 147 -5.13 14.86 -5.85
CA ARG A 147 -5.07 15.30 -7.26
C ARG A 147 -3.97 14.61 -8.06
N ASP A 148 -2.82 14.37 -7.45
CA ASP A 148 -1.62 13.82 -8.09
C ASP A 148 -1.57 12.29 -8.01
N LEU A 149 -2.71 11.66 -8.28
CA LEU A 149 -2.90 10.21 -8.18
C LEU A 149 -2.21 9.48 -9.35
N HIS A 150 -1.36 8.52 -9.00
CA HIS A 150 -0.57 7.70 -9.91
C HIS A 150 -0.26 6.33 -9.30
N PHE A 151 -0.10 5.32 -10.13
CA PHE A 151 0.56 4.07 -9.78
C PHE A 151 2.08 4.28 -9.71
N LYS A 152 2.73 3.56 -8.78
CA LYS A 152 4.18 3.49 -8.59
C LYS A 152 4.61 2.03 -8.41
N PRO A 153 5.82 1.65 -8.86
CA PRO A 153 6.38 0.33 -8.57
C PRO A 153 6.42 0.05 -7.05
N ASP A 154 5.76 -1.03 -6.63
CA ASP A 154 5.76 -1.50 -5.25
C ASP A 154 7.06 -2.27 -4.94
N LEU A 155 8.09 -1.48 -4.64
CA LEU A 155 9.45 -1.94 -4.30
C LEU A 155 9.73 -1.96 -2.78
N ASP A 156 8.79 -1.45 -1.98
CA ASP A 156 8.95 -1.26 -0.53
C ASP A 156 8.75 -2.56 0.28
N GLY A 157 9.30 -2.57 1.49
CA GLY A 157 9.09 -3.63 2.48
C GLY A 157 9.55 -5.03 2.04
N GLU A 158 9.12 -6.04 2.78
CA GLU A 158 9.58 -7.42 2.57
C GLU A 158 9.03 -8.03 1.27
N LYS A 159 7.83 -7.64 0.86
CA LYS A 159 7.22 -8.01 -0.43
C LYS A 159 8.02 -7.45 -1.61
N GLY A 160 8.45 -6.19 -1.55
CA GLY A 160 9.30 -5.57 -2.57
C GLY A 160 10.72 -6.13 -2.62
N ARG A 161 11.28 -6.57 -1.47
CA ARG A 161 12.53 -7.36 -1.41
C ARG A 161 12.35 -8.73 -2.07
N ARG A 162 11.29 -9.47 -1.74
CA ARG A 162 11.02 -10.80 -2.29
C ARG A 162 10.80 -10.76 -3.80
N LYS A 163 9.99 -9.81 -4.31
CA LYS A 163 9.85 -9.53 -5.76
C LYS A 163 11.21 -9.33 -6.44
N ARG A 164 12.08 -8.49 -5.87
CA ARG A 164 13.41 -8.22 -6.43
C ARG A 164 14.30 -9.45 -6.44
N LYS A 165 14.32 -10.25 -5.36
CA LYS A 165 15.06 -11.52 -5.36
C LYS A 165 14.54 -12.49 -6.41
N GLU A 166 13.22 -12.73 -6.45
CA GLU A 166 12.58 -13.60 -7.45
C GLU A 166 12.90 -13.18 -8.90
N ALA A 167 13.09 -11.88 -9.14
CA ALA A 167 13.54 -11.35 -10.44
C ALA A 167 15.03 -11.60 -10.71
N THR A 168 15.92 -11.38 -9.75
CA THR A 168 17.36 -11.73 -9.89
C THR A 168 17.54 -13.22 -10.13
N ASP A 169 16.87 -14.07 -9.34
CA ASP A 169 16.92 -15.53 -9.47
C ASP A 169 16.46 -15.99 -10.87
N TYR A 170 15.45 -15.32 -11.46
CA TYR A 170 15.00 -15.59 -12.84
C TYR A 170 16.03 -15.20 -13.90
N TRP A 171 16.61 -13.99 -13.82
CA TRP A 171 17.53 -13.50 -14.84
C TRP A 171 18.89 -14.23 -14.80
N GLU A 172 19.41 -14.54 -13.61
CA GLU A 172 20.61 -15.39 -13.48
C GLU A 172 20.37 -16.82 -14.05
N ALA A 173 19.17 -17.40 -13.85
CA ALA A 173 18.81 -18.68 -14.47
C ALA A 173 18.70 -18.58 -16.00
N MET A 174 18.12 -17.50 -16.52
CA MET A 174 18.03 -17.26 -17.97
C MET A 174 19.41 -17.12 -18.62
N ALA A 175 20.36 -16.47 -17.95
CA ALA A 175 21.73 -16.36 -18.47
C ALA A 175 22.41 -17.72 -18.58
N THR A 176 22.22 -18.57 -17.56
CA THR A 176 22.70 -19.95 -17.57
C THR A 176 22.03 -20.79 -18.67
N GLU A 177 20.71 -20.64 -18.85
CA GLU A 177 19.93 -21.32 -19.89
C GLU A 177 20.40 -20.93 -21.31
N ILE A 178 20.69 -19.65 -21.57
CA ILE A 178 21.26 -19.19 -22.84
C ILE A 178 22.68 -19.75 -23.06
N THR A 179 23.50 -19.85 -22.01
CA THR A 179 24.82 -20.51 -22.10
C THR A 179 24.70 -21.99 -22.46
N ILE A 180 23.71 -22.70 -21.92
CA ILE A 180 23.43 -24.10 -22.30
C ILE A 180 23.02 -24.19 -23.77
N TYR A 181 22.13 -23.31 -24.26
CA TYR A 181 21.77 -23.27 -25.69
C TYR A 181 22.99 -22.99 -26.59
N ALA A 182 23.86 -22.05 -26.22
CA ALA A 182 25.08 -21.74 -26.98
C ALA A 182 26.04 -22.93 -27.01
N PHE A 183 26.24 -23.63 -25.90
CA PHE A 183 27.05 -24.84 -25.83
C PHE A 183 26.48 -25.96 -26.73
N CYS A 184 25.17 -26.21 -26.66
CA CYS A 184 24.50 -27.21 -27.48
C CYS A 184 24.48 -26.85 -28.98
N ALA A 185 24.53 -25.57 -29.35
CA ALA A 185 24.68 -25.13 -30.74
C ALA A 185 26.11 -25.39 -31.26
N ALA A 186 27.14 -25.16 -30.43
CA ALA A 186 28.53 -25.35 -30.81
C ALA A 186 28.94 -26.83 -30.99
N HIS A 187 28.38 -27.76 -30.19
CA HIS A 187 28.76 -29.18 -30.21
C HIS A 187 27.82 -30.08 -31.03
N GLN A 188 26.89 -29.49 -31.78
CA GLN A 188 25.83 -30.20 -32.49
C GLN A 188 26.31 -31.07 -33.67
N SER A 189 27.59 -30.98 -34.05
CA SER A 189 28.24 -31.78 -35.09
C SER A 189 28.74 -33.15 -34.63
N ASP A 190 29.05 -33.31 -33.35
CA ASP A 190 29.95 -34.38 -32.89
C ASP A 190 29.22 -35.60 -32.32
N THR A 191 27.88 -35.53 -32.18
CA THR A 191 27.07 -36.62 -31.60
C THR A 191 26.81 -37.78 -32.57
N THR A 192 27.84 -38.25 -33.29
CA THR A 192 27.78 -39.51 -34.04
C THR A 192 28.05 -40.69 -33.12
N CYS A 193 26.97 -41.33 -32.68
CA CYS A 193 26.90 -42.75 -32.29
C CYS A 193 27.99 -43.30 -31.34
N ASP A 194 28.03 -42.82 -30.09
CA ASP A 194 28.07 -43.74 -28.95
C ASP A 194 27.53 -43.06 -27.68
N ASP A 195 26.51 -43.65 -27.03
CA ASP A 195 26.41 -43.68 -25.56
C ASP A 195 25.46 -44.79 -25.09
N MET A 196 25.96 -45.64 -24.19
CA MET A 196 25.22 -46.66 -23.45
C MET A 196 25.29 -46.42 -21.93
N CYS A 197 25.68 -45.22 -21.51
CA CYS A 197 25.73 -44.83 -20.11
C CYS A 197 24.35 -44.40 -19.58
N MET A 198 23.85 -45.13 -18.59
CA MET A 198 22.62 -44.79 -17.86
C MET A 198 22.92 -43.75 -16.76
N ASP A 199 23.52 -42.61 -17.11
CA ASP A 199 23.95 -41.59 -16.13
C ASP A 199 23.02 -40.38 -16.03
N GLN A 200 23.06 -39.75 -14.87
CA GLN A 200 21.98 -38.97 -14.25
C GLN A 200 21.89 -37.52 -14.76
N HIS A 201 21.84 -37.35 -16.08
CA HIS A 201 21.68 -36.07 -16.75
C HIS A 201 20.45 -35.32 -16.24
N GLN A 202 20.68 -34.27 -15.44
CA GLN A 202 19.63 -33.43 -14.92
C GLN A 202 18.97 -32.66 -16.09
N THR A 203 17.63 -32.67 -16.10
CA THR A 203 16.83 -31.98 -17.11
C THR A 203 16.03 -30.86 -16.47
N PHE A 204 15.77 -29.79 -17.24
CA PHE A 204 14.94 -28.68 -16.80
C PHE A 204 13.97 -28.24 -17.90
N GLU A 205 12.88 -27.61 -17.48
CA GLU A 205 11.89 -27.03 -18.39
C GLU A 205 12.37 -25.63 -18.85
N PRO A 206 12.55 -25.38 -20.16
CA PRO A 206 13.06 -24.10 -20.64
C PRO A 206 12.08 -22.94 -20.41
N ARG A 207 12.67 -21.78 -20.16
CA ARG A 207 12.03 -20.47 -19.91
C ARG A 207 12.01 -19.62 -21.16
N LEU A 208 13.03 -19.73 -22.00
CA LEU A 208 13.28 -18.86 -23.15
C LEU A 208 12.11 -18.81 -24.17
N PRO A 209 11.41 -19.91 -24.51
CA PRO A 209 10.20 -19.82 -25.33
C PRO A 209 9.10 -18.98 -24.66
N GLY A 210 8.78 -19.31 -23.39
CA GLY A 210 7.75 -18.61 -22.61
C GLY A 210 8.09 -17.14 -22.32
N MET A 211 9.37 -16.77 -22.33
CA MET A 211 9.82 -15.38 -22.29
C MET A 211 9.46 -14.65 -23.59
N PHE A 212 9.70 -15.25 -24.76
CA PHE A 212 9.32 -14.64 -26.05
C PHE A 212 7.79 -14.58 -26.23
N ASP A 213 7.05 -15.63 -25.84
CA ASP A 213 5.57 -15.59 -25.80
C ASP A 213 5.10 -14.42 -24.92
N THR A 214 5.66 -14.29 -23.71
CA THR A 214 5.30 -13.20 -22.79
C THR A 214 5.65 -11.82 -23.35
N LEU A 215 6.82 -11.66 -23.98
CA LEU A 215 7.23 -10.42 -24.64
C LEU A 215 6.23 -10.03 -25.73
N GLN A 216 5.86 -10.98 -26.60
CA GLN A 216 4.90 -10.77 -27.68
C GLN A 216 3.52 -10.38 -27.11
N ASP A 217 3.06 -11.05 -26.05
CA ASP A 217 1.75 -10.78 -25.46
C ASP A 217 1.68 -9.48 -24.65
N VAL A 218 2.77 -9.07 -23.98
CA VAL A 218 2.86 -7.76 -23.32
C VAL A 218 2.89 -6.63 -24.34
N LEU A 219 3.69 -6.74 -25.40
CA LEU A 219 3.76 -5.74 -26.49
C LEU A 219 2.39 -5.49 -27.13
N LYS A 220 1.60 -6.54 -27.43
CA LYS A 220 0.23 -6.39 -27.95
C LYS A 220 -0.71 -5.59 -27.04
N THR A 221 -0.45 -5.51 -25.73
CA THR A 221 -1.25 -4.68 -24.80
C THR A 221 -0.73 -3.24 -24.65
N LEU A 222 0.34 -2.89 -25.37
CA LEU A 222 1.05 -1.61 -25.28
C LEU A 222 1.10 -0.86 -26.62
N VAL A 223 1.26 -1.55 -27.75
CA VAL A 223 1.26 -0.95 -29.08
C VAL A 223 -0.11 -1.06 -29.77
N PRO A 224 -0.49 -0.13 -30.67
CA PRO A 224 -1.76 -0.17 -31.40
C PRO A 224 -1.89 -1.38 -32.33
N GLU A 225 -3.13 -1.79 -32.62
CA GLU A 225 -3.46 -2.98 -33.43
C GLU A 225 -2.76 -3.03 -34.80
N ARG A 226 -2.54 -1.88 -35.43
CA ARG A 226 -1.83 -1.75 -36.72
C ARG A 226 -0.40 -2.32 -36.69
N ASP A 227 0.23 -2.30 -35.51
CA ASP A 227 1.63 -2.69 -35.29
C ASP A 227 1.73 -4.17 -34.83
N HIS A 228 0.60 -4.80 -34.45
CA HIS A 228 0.54 -6.20 -34.00
C HIS A 228 1.05 -7.21 -35.04
N PRO A 229 0.79 -7.08 -36.36
CA PRO A 229 1.35 -8.00 -37.35
C PRO A 229 2.88 -7.97 -37.38
N SER A 230 3.50 -6.80 -37.20
CA SER A 230 4.96 -6.67 -37.12
C SER A 230 5.50 -7.35 -35.85
N VAL A 231 4.81 -7.18 -34.72
CA VAL A 231 5.17 -7.85 -33.44
C VAL A 231 5.08 -9.37 -33.55
N VAL A 232 4.05 -9.92 -34.19
CA VAL A 232 3.90 -11.37 -34.39
C VAL A 232 4.98 -11.90 -35.35
N GLN A 233 5.27 -11.19 -36.44
CA GLN A 233 6.24 -11.62 -37.44
C GLN A 233 7.70 -11.62 -36.92
N ASN A 234 8.10 -10.59 -36.16
CA ASN A 234 9.47 -10.47 -35.66
C ASN A 234 9.72 -11.26 -34.36
N LEU A 235 8.65 -11.70 -33.68
CA LEU A 235 8.72 -12.53 -32.47
C LEU A 235 8.01 -13.88 -32.64
N GLU A 236 8.17 -14.51 -33.81
CA GLU A 236 7.67 -15.87 -34.05
C GLU A 236 8.50 -16.88 -33.24
N VAL A 237 7.99 -17.27 -32.07
CA VAL A 237 8.72 -18.10 -31.09
C VAL A 237 9.27 -19.42 -31.67
N PRO A 238 8.55 -20.19 -32.52
CA PRO A 238 9.12 -21.38 -33.15
C PRO A 238 10.34 -21.09 -34.04
N LEU A 239 10.33 -19.98 -34.77
CA LEU A 239 11.44 -19.57 -35.65
C LEU A 239 12.64 -19.08 -34.82
N LEU A 240 12.39 -18.23 -33.81
CA LEU A 240 13.43 -17.76 -32.89
C LEU A 240 14.12 -18.93 -32.18
N MET A 241 13.35 -19.87 -31.64
CA MET A 241 13.92 -21.05 -30.98
C MET A 241 14.69 -21.95 -31.94
N GLN A 242 14.26 -22.09 -33.19
CA GLN A 242 15.03 -22.83 -34.22
C GLN A 242 16.36 -22.13 -34.56
N GLN A 243 16.37 -20.79 -34.61
CA GLN A 243 17.58 -20.00 -34.85
C GLN A 243 18.55 -20.06 -33.65
N ILE A 244 18.03 -20.06 -32.42
CA ILE A 244 18.81 -20.22 -31.18
C ILE A 244 19.44 -21.61 -31.10
N GLN A 245 18.67 -22.68 -31.34
CA GLN A 245 19.18 -24.05 -31.34
C GLN A 245 20.33 -24.26 -32.33
N LYS A 246 20.32 -23.54 -33.46
CA LYS A 246 21.37 -23.57 -34.50
C LYS A 246 22.49 -22.55 -34.29
N GLY A 247 22.42 -21.69 -33.28
CA GLY A 247 23.41 -20.63 -33.03
C GLY A 247 23.42 -19.49 -34.06
N VAL A 248 22.32 -19.26 -34.79
CA VAL A 248 22.24 -18.30 -35.93
C VAL A 248 21.25 -17.14 -35.70
N LEU A 249 20.74 -16.93 -34.49
CA LEU A 249 19.82 -15.82 -34.20
C LEU A 249 20.57 -14.48 -34.10
N ASP A 250 20.21 -13.53 -34.97
CA ASP A 250 20.61 -12.12 -34.83
C ASP A 250 19.80 -11.41 -33.74
N MET A 251 20.23 -11.61 -32.49
CA MET A 251 19.69 -10.89 -31.32
C MET A 251 19.91 -9.38 -31.40
N VAL A 252 20.88 -8.88 -32.16
CA VAL A 252 21.17 -7.44 -32.28
C VAL A 252 20.17 -6.78 -33.24
N GLY A 253 19.84 -7.43 -34.35
CA GLY A 253 18.75 -7.04 -35.25
C GLY A 253 17.39 -7.03 -34.53
N VAL A 254 17.05 -8.08 -33.78
CA VAL A 254 15.83 -8.14 -32.96
C VAL A 254 15.79 -7.01 -31.92
N ALA A 255 16.89 -6.77 -31.20
CA ALA A 255 16.99 -5.67 -30.24
C ALA A 255 16.84 -4.29 -30.90
N THR A 256 17.41 -4.09 -32.09
CA THR A 256 17.34 -2.83 -32.83
C THR A 256 15.92 -2.54 -33.33
N TRP A 257 15.22 -3.56 -33.84
CA TRP A 257 13.80 -3.46 -34.19
C TRP A 257 12.92 -3.18 -32.96
N LEU A 258 13.15 -3.87 -31.83
CA LEU A 258 12.47 -3.60 -30.57
C LEU A 258 12.69 -2.16 -30.09
N ALA A 259 13.92 -1.64 -30.18
CA ALA A 259 14.22 -0.25 -29.80
C ALA A 259 13.48 0.76 -30.69
N ALA A 260 13.44 0.54 -32.01
CA ALA A 260 12.69 1.40 -32.93
C ALA A 260 11.18 1.38 -32.64
N LEU A 261 10.60 0.20 -32.36
CA LEU A 261 9.20 0.06 -31.96
C LEU A 261 8.92 0.78 -30.63
N LEU A 262 9.76 0.58 -29.62
CA LEU A 262 9.60 1.20 -28.30
C LEU A 262 9.69 2.72 -28.38
N LYS A 263 10.68 3.30 -29.08
CA LYS A 263 10.80 4.75 -29.29
C LYS A 263 9.63 5.36 -30.07
N THR A 264 8.89 4.56 -30.84
CA THR A 264 7.68 5.01 -31.56
C THR A 264 6.46 5.14 -30.64
N HIS A 265 6.45 4.49 -29.47
CA HIS A 265 5.27 4.42 -28.59
C HIS A 265 5.50 4.80 -27.12
N CYS A 266 6.75 4.85 -26.65
CA CYS A 266 7.13 5.28 -25.31
C CYS A 266 7.17 6.82 -25.18
N ALA A 267 7.28 7.31 -23.94
CA ALA A 267 7.67 8.70 -23.71
C ALA A 267 9.17 8.90 -24.03
N PRO A 268 9.60 10.00 -24.66
CA PRO A 268 11.00 10.20 -25.11
C PRO A 268 12.08 10.06 -24.01
N MET A 269 11.71 10.25 -22.74
CA MET A 269 12.57 10.00 -21.58
C MET A 269 12.93 8.52 -21.36
N ARG A 270 12.37 7.60 -22.15
CA ARG A 270 12.67 6.15 -22.13
C ARG A 270 13.64 5.75 -23.26
N ASP A 271 13.90 6.63 -24.23
CA ASP A 271 14.67 6.30 -25.43
C ASP A 271 16.10 5.85 -25.10
N GLU A 272 16.72 6.48 -24.10
CA GLU A 272 18.05 6.13 -23.57
C GLU A 272 18.09 4.69 -23.01
N TRP A 273 16.97 4.19 -22.45
CA TRP A 273 16.89 2.82 -21.94
C TRP A 273 16.80 1.82 -23.11
N ALA A 274 16.12 2.19 -24.20
CA ALA A 274 16.07 1.38 -25.42
C ALA A 274 17.43 1.33 -26.13
N ASP A 275 18.19 2.43 -26.15
CA ASP A 275 19.57 2.43 -26.65
C ASP A 275 20.49 1.56 -25.76
N ARG A 276 20.39 1.71 -24.43
CA ARG A 276 21.16 0.91 -23.47
C ARG A 276 20.85 -0.59 -23.56
N MET A 277 19.61 -0.97 -23.86
CA MET A 277 19.20 -2.35 -24.16
C MET A 277 19.94 -2.89 -25.39
N VAL A 278 19.99 -2.12 -26.49
CA VAL A 278 20.70 -2.52 -27.72
C VAL A 278 22.20 -2.60 -27.47
N GLU A 279 22.78 -1.66 -26.71
CA GLU A 279 24.18 -1.68 -26.31
C GLU A 279 24.52 -2.96 -25.52
N GLN A 280 23.75 -3.29 -24.49
CA GLN A 280 23.96 -4.49 -23.66
C GLN A 280 23.90 -5.78 -24.49
N ILE A 281 22.90 -5.92 -25.37
CA ILE A 281 22.78 -7.10 -26.26
C ILE A 281 23.92 -7.14 -27.28
N SER A 282 24.35 -5.98 -27.81
CA SER A 282 25.49 -5.88 -28.73
C SER A 282 26.82 -6.24 -28.06
N LEU A 283 27.04 -5.81 -26.82
CA LEU A 283 28.21 -6.16 -26.01
C LEU A 283 28.20 -7.65 -25.67
N GLY A 284 27.07 -8.19 -25.21
CA GLY A 284 26.91 -9.62 -24.91
C GLY A 284 27.14 -10.50 -26.14
N SER A 285 26.58 -10.14 -27.30
CA SER A 285 26.82 -10.82 -28.58
C SER A 285 28.30 -10.78 -28.99
N ARG A 286 28.94 -9.60 -28.96
CA ARG A 286 30.35 -9.43 -29.34
C ARG A 286 31.34 -10.10 -28.39
N SER A 287 30.99 -10.27 -27.11
CA SER A 287 31.83 -10.92 -26.09
C SER A 287 31.45 -12.39 -25.83
N GLN A 288 30.42 -12.91 -26.49
CA GLN A 288 29.82 -14.22 -26.23
C GLN A 288 29.43 -14.42 -24.75
N ASN A 289 28.95 -13.34 -24.11
CA ASN A 289 28.56 -13.33 -22.70
C ASN A 289 27.03 -13.27 -22.54
N SER A 290 26.43 -14.41 -22.20
CA SER A 290 25.00 -14.57 -21.93
C SER A 290 24.45 -13.61 -20.88
N PHE A 291 25.25 -13.23 -19.87
CA PHE A 291 24.80 -12.34 -18.80
C PHE A 291 24.53 -10.91 -19.29
N GLU A 292 25.32 -10.38 -20.23
CA GLU A 292 25.06 -9.04 -20.81
C GLU A 292 23.89 -9.08 -21.81
N ILE A 293 23.69 -10.18 -22.54
CA ILE A 293 22.47 -10.38 -23.35
C ILE A 293 21.23 -10.36 -22.45
N VAL A 294 21.27 -11.07 -21.32
CA VAL A 294 20.16 -11.10 -20.37
C VAL A 294 19.97 -9.77 -19.63
N ARG A 295 21.05 -9.04 -19.34
CA ARG A 295 20.96 -7.66 -18.82
C ARG A 295 20.18 -6.75 -19.77
N GLY A 296 20.40 -6.90 -21.08
CA GLY A 296 19.58 -6.26 -22.11
C GLY A 296 18.12 -6.69 -22.08
N LEU A 297 17.83 -7.99 -21.97
CA LEU A 297 16.46 -8.51 -21.83
C LEU A 297 15.78 -8.02 -20.52
N GLN A 298 16.53 -7.88 -19.43
CA GLN A 298 16.05 -7.27 -18.19
C GLN A 298 15.70 -5.79 -18.39
N THR A 299 16.54 -5.03 -19.10
CA THR A 299 16.25 -3.64 -19.48
C THR A 299 14.99 -3.55 -20.36
N LEU A 300 14.82 -4.45 -21.34
CA LEU A 300 13.62 -4.55 -22.18
C LEU A 300 12.35 -4.70 -21.33
N PHE A 301 12.28 -5.72 -20.46
CA PHE A 301 11.08 -5.95 -19.64
C PHE A 301 10.83 -4.82 -18.62
N ALA A 302 11.87 -4.12 -18.15
CA ALA A 302 11.72 -2.92 -17.34
C ALA A 302 11.13 -1.73 -18.12
N ILE A 303 11.45 -1.58 -19.41
CA ILE A 303 10.78 -0.59 -20.28
C ILE A 303 9.30 -0.94 -20.46
N LEU A 304 8.96 -2.22 -20.64
CA LEU A 304 7.56 -2.65 -20.80
C LEU A 304 6.70 -2.40 -19.56
N GLU A 305 7.22 -2.69 -18.35
CA GLU A 305 6.54 -2.34 -17.09
C GLU A 305 6.37 -0.82 -16.95
N ALA A 306 7.42 -0.05 -17.24
CA ALA A 306 7.37 1.41 -17.22
C ALA A 306 6.37 1.99 -18.23
N MET A 307 6.31 1.45 -19.45
CA MET A 307 5.35 1.86 -20.47
C MET A 307 3.91 1.56 -20.07
N LYS A 308 3.64 0.40 -19.45
CA LYS A 308 2.31 0.08 -18.91
C LYS A 308 1.90 1.04 -17.79
N LEU A 309 2.83 1.35 -16.88
CA LEU A 309 2.65 2.35 -15.83
C LEU A 309 2.35 3.74 -16.41
N ASP A 310 3.08 4.16 -17.44
CA ASP A 310 2.89 5.46 -18.08
C ASP A 310 1.51 5.55 -18.77
N VAL A 311 1.05 4.47 -19.42
CA VAL A 311 -0.32 4.34 -19.98
C VAL A 311 -1.39 4.37 -18.89
N ALA A 312 -1.25 3.57 -17.82
CA ALA A 312 -2.22 3.53 -16.73
C ALA A 312 -2.32 4.88 -15.99
N ASN A 313 -1.18 5.56 -15.80
CA ASN A 313 -1.13 6.91 -15.22
C ASN A 313 -1.77 7.97 -16.12
N HIS A 314 -1.67 7.83 -17.43
CA HIS A 314 -2.46 8.65 -18.36
C HIS A 314 -3.96 8.36 -18.23
N GLN A 315 -4.37 7.08 -18.16
CA GLN A 315 -5.76 6.68 -18.01
C GLN A 315 -6.38 7.20 -16.70
N ILE A 316 -5.70 7.09 -15.54
CA ILE A 316 -6.16 7.69 -14.27
C ILE A 316 -6.48 9.18 -14.44
N ARG A 317 -5.60 9.94 -15.11
CA ARG A 317 -5.77 11.38 -15.33
C ARG A 317 -6.94 11.69 -16.28
N ALA A 318 -7.08 10.93 -17.36
CA ALA A 318 -8.14 11.10 -18.35
C ALA A 318 -9.54 10.75 -17.78
N PHE A 319 -9.65 9.62 -17.09
CA PHE A 319 -10.92 9.13 -16.53
C PHE A 319 -11.25 9.69 -15.13
N ARG A 320 -10.38 10.53 -14.54
CA ARG A 320 -10.52 11.05 -13.18
C ARG A 320 -11.89 11.65 -12.88
N VAL A 321 -12.42 12.48 -13.78
CA VAL A 321 -13.72 13.15 -13.59
C VAL A 321 -14.85 12.13 -13.50
N LEU A 322 -14.81 11.10 -14.34
CA LEU A 322 -15.79 10.01 -14.35
C LEU A 322 -15.68 9.16 -13.09
N LEU A 323 -14.47 8.78 -12.66
CA LEU A 323 -14.24 8.06 -11.40
C LEU A 323 -14.85 8.78 -10.19
N ILE A 324 -14.72 10.12 -10.13
CA ILE A 324 -15.24 10.94 -9.03
C ILE A 324 -16.76 11.05 -9.07
N GLU A 325 -17.37 11.45 -10.19
CA GLU A 325 -18.83 11.60 -10.28
C GLU A 325 -19.56 10.26 -10.08
N ASP A 326 -19.01 9.16 -10.62
CA ASP A 326 -19.52 7.80 -10.46
C ASP A 326 -19.19 7.15 -9.10
N THR A 327 -18.47 7.84 -8.19
CA THR A 327 -18.06 7.25 -6.90
C THR A 327 -19.24 6.80 -6.05
N ILE A 328 -20.28 7.63 -5.89
CA ILE A 328 -21.42 7.31 -5.00
C ILE A 328 -22.22 6.09 -5.49
N PRO A 329 -22.74 6.02 -6.73
CA PRO A 329 -23.50 4.86 -7.18
C PRO A 329 -22.66 3.58 -7.20
N PHE A 330 -21.38 3.67 -7.60
CA PHE A 330 -20.45 2.54 -7.54
C PHE A 330 -20.30 1.99 -6.11
N LEU A 331 -20.07 2.85 -5.11
CA LEU A 331 -19.93 2.43 -3.71
C LEU A 331 -21.23 1.86 -3.14
N GLN A 332 -22.39 2.43 -3.51
CA GLN A 332 -23.68 1.92 -3.06
C GLN A 332 -23.97 0.50 -3.57
N GLU A 333 -23.60 0.19 -4.81
CA GLU A 333 -23.73 -1.15 -5.38
C GLU A 333 -22.69 -2.12 -4.81
N TYR A 334 -21.42 -1.68 -4.72
CA TYR A 334 -20.34 -2.47 -4.12
C TYR A 334 -20.67 -2.90 -2.68
N PHE A 335 -21.07 -1.97 -1.81
CA PHE A 335 -21.35 -2.30 -0.42
C PHE A 335 -22.62 -3.13 -0.25
N ARG A 336 -23.65 -2.94 -1.09
CA ARG A 336 -24.84 -3.81 -1.11
C ARG A 336 -24.45 -5.25 -1.42
N GLY A 337 -23.75 -5.47 -2.54
CA GLY A 337 -23.27 -6.79 -2.92
C GLY A 337 -22.32 -7.41 -1.89
N LYS A 338 -21.53 -6.59 -1.19
CA LYS A 338 -20.62 -7.04 -0.12
C LYS A 338 -21.37 -7.49 1.15
N ILE A 339 -22.42 -6.78 1.56
CA ILE A 339 -23.28 -7.18 2.68
C ILE A 339 -24.01 -8.48 2.35
N GLU A 340 -24.52 -8.62 1.13
CA GLU A 340 -25.26 -9.80 0.66
C GLU A 340 -24.39 -11.07 0.50
N ARG A 341 -23.08 -10.93 0.26
CA ARG A 341 -22.18 -12.06 -0.08
C ARG A 341 -21.17 -12.39 1.02
N ASP A 342 -20.53 -11.37 1.60
CA ASP A 342 -19.32 -11.53 2.42
C ASP A 342 -19.61 -11.40 3.93
N ASN A 343 -20.88 -11.31 4.33
CA ASN A 343 -21.33 -11.09 5.72
C ASN A 343 -20.63 -9.86 6.36
N PHE A 344 -20.54 -8.76 5.60
CA PHE A 344 -19.86 -7.54 6.03
C PHE A 344 -20.57 -6.90 7.22
N ARG A 345 -19.86 -6.78 8.35
CA ARG A 345 -20.42 -6.39 9.65
C ARG A 345 -20.74 -4.90 9.71
N VAL A 346 -21.98 -4.55 9.38
CA VAL A 346 -22.47 -3.17 9.42
C VAL A 346 -23.21 -2.86 10.73
N GLU A 347 -23.57 -3.90 11.49
CA GLU A 347 -24.32 -3.83 12.74
C GLU A 347 -23.58 -3.06 13.82
N SER A 348 -22.26 -3.22 13.94
CA SER A 348 -21.40 -2.42 14.82
C SER A 348 -21.53 -0.91 14.53
N SER A 349 -21.47 -0.55 13.25
CA SER A 349 -21.64 0.83 12.78
C SER A 349 -23.07 1.34 12.90
N ARG A 350 -24.07 0.46 12.86
CA ARG A 350 -25.49 0.80 13.02
C ARG A 350 -25.81 1.19 14.47
N HIS A 351 -25.46 0.32 15.43
CA HIS A 351 -25.68 0.59 16.86
C HIS A 351 -24.94 1.86 17.30
N TRP A 352 -23.66 2.02 16.92
CA TRP A 352 -22.90 3.25 17.19
C TRP A 352 -23.63 4.54 16.76
N TYR A 353 -24.28 4.53 15.58
CA TYR A 353 -25.05 5.68 15.11
C TYR A 353 -26.40 5.83 15.84
N GLN A 354 -27.05 4.72 16.21
CA GLN A 354 -28.29 4.73 16.99
C GLN A 354 -28.06 5.25 18.42
N ASP A 355 -27.02 4.79 19.11
CA ASP A 355 -26.60 5.25 20.44
C ASP A 355 -26.37 6.77 20.46
N LEU A 356 -25.75 7.31 19.40
CA LEU A 356 -25.55 8.74 19.23
C LEU A 356 -26.88 9.49 18.99
N ARG A 357 -27.78 8.95 18.15
CA ARG A 357 -29.12 9.52 17.91
C ARG A 357 -29.93 9.57 19.21
N GLU A 358 -29.93 8.49 20.00
CA GLU A 358 -30.65 8.40 21.27
C GLU A 358 -30.06 9.32 22.34
N ARG A 359 -28.72 9.44 22.40
CA ARG A 359 -28.01 10.40 23.27
C ARG A 359 -28.37 11.85 22.94
N GLU A 360 -28.46 12.24 21.67
CA GLU A 360 -28.85 13.61 21.30
C GLU A 360 -30.35 13.86 21.49
N LEU A 361 -31.23 12.89 21.18
CA LEU A 361 -32.66 13.01 21.47
C LEU A 361 -32.92 13.20 22.97
N SER A 362 -32.18 12.50 23.83
CA SER A 362 -32.29 12.61 25.30
C SER A 362 -31.88 13.98 25.86
N LYS A 363 -31.25 14.85 25.07
CA LYS A 363 -30.89 16.23 25.45
C LYS A 363 -31.91 17.28 24.99
N VAL A 364 -32.87 16.91 24.14
CA VAL A 364 -33.78 17.85 23.47
C VAL A 364 -35.15 17.80 24.13
N GLU A 365 -35.37 18.68 25.12
CA GLU A 365 -36.63 18.76 25.89
C GLU A 365 -37.86 19.14 25.05
N ASN A 366 -37.67 19.70 23.84
CA ASN A 366 -38.73 19.97 22.88
C ASN A 366 -38.24 19.69 21.45
N PRO A 367 -38.68 18.60 20.79
CA PRO A 367 -38.31 18.30 19.41
C PRO A 367 -39.08 19.21 18.44
N ALA A 368 -38.49 20.37 18.13
CA ALA A 368 -38.78 21.03 16.85
C ALA A 368 -38.47 20.05 15.72
N GLN A 369 -39.26 20.06 14.65
CA GLN A 369 -39.11 19.14 13.51
C GLN A 369 -37.65 19.15 13.01
N PRO A 370 -36.91 18.03 13.09
CA PRO A 370 -35.48 18.04 12.84
C PRO A 370 -35.19 18.36 11.37
N ASP A 371 -34.26 19.29 11.15
CA ASP A 371 -33.70 19.63 9.83
C ASP A 371 -33.27 18.34 9.11
N SER A 372 -33.39 18.28 7.79
CA SER A 372 -32.85 17.19 6.96
C SER A 372 -31.33 17.00 7.17
N PHE A 373 -30.64 18.04 7.64
CA PHE A 373 -29.25 17.97 8.08
C PHE A 373 -29.02 17.29 9.45
N TRP A 374 -30.02 17.24 10.34
CA TRP A 374 -29.85 16.80 11.73
C TRP A 374 -29.27 15.37 11.85
N PRO A 375 -29.72 14.35 11.08
CA PRO A 375 -29.09 13.02 11.07
C PRO A 375 -27.57 13.06 10.76
N LEU A 376 -27.18 13.86 9.76
CA LEU A 376 -25.77 14.06 9.42
C LEU A 376 -25.00 14.85 10.50
N SER A 377 -25.67 15.76 11.22
CA SER A 377 -25.07 16.46 12.35
C SER A 377 -24.69 15.51 13.49
N ILE A 378 -25.49 14.47 13.74
CA ILE A 378 -25.19 13.42 14.72
C ILE A 378 -23.95 12.62 14.31
N LEU A 379 -23.81 12.28 13.02
CA LEU A 379 -22.62 11.61 12.50
C LEU A 379 -21.35 12.45 12.78
N PHE A 380 -21.41 13.77 12.55
CA PHE A 380 -20.28 14.65 12.84
C PHE A 380 -19.99 14.80 14.34
N SER A 381 -21.01 14.81 15.21
CA SER A 381 -20.83 14.75 16.67
C SER A 381 -20.09 13.47 17.08
N GLY A 382 -20.51 12.30 16.59
CA GLY A 382 -19.85 11.02 16.85
C GLY A 382 -18.41 10.94 16.35
N LEU A 383 -18.15 11.44 15.14
CA LEU A 383 -16.78 11.55 14.62
C LEU A 383 -15.93 12.52 15.45
N SER A 384 -16.49 13.65 15.90
CA SER A 384 -15.79 14.59 16.77
C SER A 384 -15.51 14.02 18.17
N ASP A 385 -16.32 13.10 18.68
CA ASP A 385 -16.02 12.35 19.90
C ASP A 385 -14.78 11.46 19.67
N LEU A 386 -14.79 10.60 18.63
CA LEU A 386 -13.69 9.68 18.31
C LEU A 386 -12.37 10.41 17.95
N LEU A 387 -12.43 11.57 17.27
CA LEU A 387 -11.26 12.37 16.91
C LEU A 387 -10.63 13.07 18.13
N LEU A 388 -11.43 13.48 19.13
CA LEU A 388 -10.97 14.36 20.22
C LEU A 388 -10.85 13.66 21.59
N GLN A 389 -11.39 12.45 21.78
CA GLN A 389 -11.19 11.69 23.03
C GLN A 389 -9.71 11.48 23.37
N PHE A 390 -9.36 11.48 24.66
CA PHE A 390 -7.97 11.39 25.14
C PHE A 390 -7.32 10.06 24.71
N HIS A 391 -7.83 8.94 25.24
CA HIS A 391 -7.40 7.61 24.83
C HIS A 391 -7.78 7.33 23.36
N SER A 392 -6.90 6.67 22.61
CA SER A 392 -7.23 6.21 21.26
C SER A 392 -8.40 5.22 21.27
N PRO A 393 -9.38 5.35 20.36
CA PRO A 393 -10.44 4.35 20.21
C PRO A 393 -9.86 3.05 19.63
N GLU A 394 -10.53 1.93 19.86
CA GLU A 394 -10.17 0.62 19.26
C GLU A 394 -10.21 0.67 17.73
N GLY A 395 -11.11 1.48 17.16
CA GLY A 395 -11.20 1.77 15.74
C GLY A 395 -12.22 2.87 15.43
N PHE A 396 -12.28 3.27 14.15
CA PHE A 396 -13.46 3.95 13.60
C PHE A 396 -14.49 2.89 13.17
N PRO A 397 -15.78 3.22 13.03
CA PRO A 397 -16.81 2.26 12.62
C PRO A 397 -16.48 1.60 11.27
N GLU A 398 -16.71 0.29 11.13
CA GLU A 398 -16.32 -0.53 9.97
C GLU A 398 -16.79 0.03 8.61
N THR A 399 -17.90 0.77 8.60
CA THR A 399 -18.41 1.50 7.42
C THR A 399 -17.43 2.54 6.86
N PHE A 400 -16.51 3.08 7.66
CA PHE A 400 -15.45 4.01 7.25
C PHE A 400 -14.15 3.30 6.80
N ILE A 401 -14.16 1.99 6.49
CA ILE A 401 -12.95 1.19 6.21
C ILE A 401 -11.96 1.85 5.22
N PHE A 402 -12.43 2.52 4.16
CA PHE A 402 -11.58 3.20 3.17
C PHE A 402 -11.17 4.63 3.54
N ASP A 403 -11.87 5.28 4.48
CA ASP A 403 -11.52 6.61 5.02
C ASP A 403 -10.75 6.52 6.35
N SER A 404 -10.62 5.32 6.93
CA SER A 404 -10.03 5.06 8.25
C SER A 404 -8.65 5.71 8.42
N ASP A 405 -7.75 5.55 7.45
CA ASP A 405 -6.41 6.13 7.52
C ASP A 405 -6.43 7.66 7.47
N ARG A 406 -7.37 8.25 6.71
CA ARG A 406 -7.57 9.71 6.63
C ARG A 406 -8.19 10.25 7.93
N LEU A 407 -9.08 9.50 8.57
CA LEU A 407 -9.63 9.81 9.89
C LEU A 407 -8.56 9.70 11.00
N TRP A 408 -7.69 8.69 10.96
CA TRP A 408 -6.56 8.56 11.89
C TRP A 408 -5.52 9.68 11.71
N GLN A 409 -5.24 10.12 10.47
CA GLN A 409 -4.44 11.32 10.21
C GLN A 409 -5.08 12.59 10.80
N LEU A 410 -6.41 12.77 10.66
CA LEU A 410 -7.10 13.90 11.29
C LEU A 410 -7.05 13.81 12.83
N ARG A 411 -7.18 12.61 13.42
CA ARG A 411 -7.02 12.39 14.87
C ARG A 411 -5.62 12.81 15.32
N ALA A 412 -4.56 12.31 14.70
CA ALA A 412 -3.18 12.67 15.05
C ALA A 412 -2.95 14.19 14.97
N CYS A 413 -3.41 14.83 13.89
CA CYS A 413 -3.31 16.28 13.70
C CYS A 413 -4.06 17.07 14.80
N LEU A 414 -5.26 16.64 15.19
CA LEU A 414 -6.05 17.28 16.25
C LEU A 414 -5.45 17.06 17.66
N GLN A 415 -4.92 15.87 17.94
CA GLN A 415 -4.24 15.61 19.22
C GLN A 415 -2.94 16.42 19.31
N ASN A 416 -2.17 16.55 18.23
CA ASN A 416 -0.98 17.42 18.20
C ASN A 416 -1.33 18.90 18.34
N LEU A 417 -2.46 19.36 17.79
CA LEU A 417 -2.99 20.71 18.03
C LEU A 417 -3.30 20.95 19.51
N ILE A 418 -4.03 20.04 20.16
CA ILE A 418 -4.33 20.11 21.60
C ILE A 418 -3.03 20.11 22.42
N ASN A 419 -2.11 19.20 22.14
CA ASN A 419 -0.84 19.08 22.87
C ASN A 419 0.03 20.34 22.73
N LEU A 420 0.04 20.98 21.56
CA LEU A 420 0.74 22.26 21.34
C LEU A 420 0.08 23.43 22.07
N ASP A 421 -1.25 23.46 22.14
CA ASP A 421 -1.98 24.46 22.93
C ASP A 421 -1.77 24.27 24.44
N ILE A 422 -1.68 23.02 24.92
CA ILE A 422 -1.26 22.68 26.29
C ILE A 422 0.18 23.19 26.56
N CYS A 423 1.12 22.92 25.65
CA CYS A 423 2.51 23.40 25.77
C CYS A 423 2.57 24.95 25.83
N TRP A 424 1.75 25.64 25.03
CA TRP A 424 1.63 27.10 25.05
C TRP A 424 1.03 27.60 26.37
N LYS A 425 0.03 26.91 26.92
CA LYS A 425 -0.57 27.25 28.22
C LYS A 425 0.39 27.02 29.39
N ILE A 426 1.23 25.97 29.33
CA ILE A 426 2.35 25.75 30.27
C ILE A 426 3.36 26.90 30.18
N LEU A 427 3.82 27.26 28.97
CA LEU A 427 4.74 28.39 28.78
C LEU A 427 4.21 29.67 29.45
N TRP A 428 2.96 30.04 29.17
CA TRP A 428 2.42 31.28 29.69
C TRP A 428 2.05 31.22 31.17
N ARG A 429 1.30 30.22 31.66
CA ARG A 429 0.87 30.15 33.06
C ARG A 429 2.01 29.81 34.02
N ASP A 430 2.86 28.86 33.63
CA ASP A 430 3.74 28.13 34.54
C ASP A 430 5.24 28.46 34.34
N VAL A 431 5.62 29.22 33.30
CA VAL A 431 7.02 29.61 33.00
C VAL A 431 7.25 31.12 32.91
N ILE A 432 6.40 31.87 32.19
CA ILE A 432 6.57 33.32 32.00
C ILE A 432 6.04 34.11 33.22
N PRO A 433 6.80 35.07 33.80
CA PRO A 433 6.34 35.85 34.93
C PRO A 433 5.10 36.72 34.63
N GLN A 434 4.21 36.82 35.63
CA GLN A 434 2.87 37.44 35.56
C GLN A 434 2.79 38.90 35.02
N LYS A 435 3.92 39.61 34.87
CA LYS A 435 3.98 41.00 34.41
C LYS A 435 4.19 41.16 32.90
N GLN A 436 4.36 40.07 32.14
CA GLN A 436 4.68 40.11 30.70
C GLN A 436 3.57 39.58 29.77
N TYR A 437 2.41 39.14 30.30
CA TYR A 437 1.27 38.60 29.52
C TYR A 437 0.74 39.52 28.40
N LEU A 438 0.90 40.84 28.54
CA LEU A 438 0.36 41.84 27.59
C LEU A 438 1.03 41.79 26.19
N LEU A 439 2.08 40.98 26.01
CA LEU A 439 2.79 40.78 24.74
C LEU A 439 2.43 39.47 24.02
N ALA A 440 1.26 38.88 24.31
CA ALA A 440 0.73 37.68 23.67
C ALA A 440 0.32 37.89 22.20
N HIS A 441 1.29 38.19 21.33
CA HIS A 441 1.09 38.47 19.91
C HIS A 441 0.79 37.16 19.14
N PRO A 442 -0.20 37.12 18.21
CA PRO A 442 -0.45 35.93 17.38
C PRO A 442 0.78 35.41 16.61
N GLN A 443 1.72 36.28 16.25
CA GLN A 443 2.98 35.92 15.60
C GLN A 443 3.94 35.17 16.55
N ALA A 444 3.83 35.36 17.86
CA ALA A 444 4.59 34.57 18.85
C ALA A 444 4.08 33.13 18.90
N TYR A 445 2.75 32.90 18.91
CA TYR A 445 2.18 31.55 18.84
C TYR A 445 2.60 30.84 17.54
N ALA A 446 2.53 31.51 16.39
CA ALA A 446 2.99 30.95 15.11
C ALA A 446 4.48 30.54 15.16
N THR A 447 5.33 31.37 15.78
CA THR A 447 6.76 31.08 15.96
C THR A 447 7.00 29.90 16.92
N PHE A 448 6.23 29.81 18.00
CA PHE A 448 6.27 28.71 18.96
C PHE A 448 5.86 27.39 18.31
N ARG A 449 4.72 27.38 17.60
CA ARG A 449 4.20 26.24 16.82
C ARG A 449 5.22 25.75 15.79
N SER A 450 5.90 26.64 15.07
CA SER A 450 6.92 26.24 14.08
C SER A 450 8.19 25.62 14.68
N ARG A 451 8.48 25.83 15.96
CA ARG A 451 9.65 25.23 16.64
C ARG A 451 9.33 23.90 17.31
N ILE A 452 8.15 23.80 17.93
CA ILE A 452 7.78 22.64 18.76
C ILE A 452 6.96 21.60 17.99
N GLY A 453 6.17 22.01 16.99
CA GLY A 453 5.39 21.08 16.15
C GLY A 453 6.22 19.92 15.58
N PRO A 454 7.36 20.18 14.91
CA PRO A 454 8.25 19.13 14.39
C PRO A 454 8.91 18.23 15.45
N LEU A 455 8.80 18.54 16.75
CA LEU A 455 9.22 17.67 17.85
C LEU A 455 8.08 16.78 18.37
N MET A 456 6.83 17.08 17.99
CA MET A 456 5.61 16.37 18.41
C MET A 456 4.94 15.60 17.26
N ASP A 457 5.27 15.91 16.00
CA ASP A 457 4.76 15.20 14.82
C ASP A 457 5.41 13.82 14.66
N ASP A 458 4.57 12.78 14.57
CA ASP A 458 5.00 11.40 14.39
C ASP A 458 5.74 11.21 13.04
N ASN A 459 6.88 10.50 13.06
CA ASN A 459 7.48 10.00 11.82
C ASN A 459 6.56 8.95 11.16
N GLU A 460 6.58 8.85 9.83
CA GLU A 460 5.67 7.96 9.07
C GLU A 460 5.79 6.45 9.39
N ASP A 461 6.82 6.02 10.12
CA ASP A 461 7.03 4.64 10.57
C ASP A 461 6.45 4.34 11.98
N CYS A 462 5.87 5.33 12.68
CA CYS A 462 5.29 5.14 14.01
C CYS A 462 3.93 4.41 14.00
N ALA A 463 3.76 3.45 14.91
CA ALA A 463 2.48 2.77 15.11
C ALA A 463 1.46 3.71 15.76
N ARG A 464 0.21 3.69 15.28
CA ARG A 464 -0.87 4.63 15.66
C ARG A 464 -1.01 4.74 17.18
N GLY A 465 -0.60 5.87 17.75
CA GLY A 465 -0.71 6.17 19.18
C GLY A 465 0.57 6.02 20.01
N SER A 466 1.74 5.75 19.42
CA SER A 466 3.01 5.92 20.14
C SER A 466 3.26 7.41 20.43
N THR A 467 3.33 7.82 21.70
CA THR A 467 3.49 9.23 22.09
C THR A 467 4.91 9.75 21.86
N GLN A 468 5.26 10.09 20.61
CA GLN A 468 6.60 10.58 20.23
C GLN A 468 7.01 11.87 20.97
N TRP A 469 6.06 12.64 21.50
CA TRP A 469 6.36 13.76 22.40
C TRP A 469 7.12 13.32 23.66
N SER A 470 6.91 12.08 24.15
CA SER A 470 7.53 11.57 25.38
C SER A 470 9.01 11.20 25.18
N THR A 471 9.38 10.65 24.01
CA THR A 471 10.80 10.45 23.65
C THR A 471 11.51 11.79 23.40
N ASN A 472 10.79 12.80 22.92
CA ASN A 472 11.29 14.14 22.65
C ASN A 472 11.11 15.14 23.81
N VAL A 473 10.63 14.72 25.00
CA VAL A 473 10.17 15.64 26.06
C VAL A 473 11.22 16.66 26.49
N ARG A 474 12.48 16.24 26.58
CA ARG A 474 13.63 17.12 26.91
C ARG A 474 13.93 18.15 25.83
N CYS A 475 13.74 17.79 24.56
CA CYS A 475 13.90 18.71 23.43
C CYS A 475 12.76 19.75 23.39
N ILE A 476 11.52 19.31 23.66
CA ILE A 476 10.34 20.19 23.78
C ILE A 476 10.53 21.16 24.95
N ALA A 477 10.92 20.67 26.13
CA ALA A 477 11.18 21.48 27.31
C ALA A 477 12.31 22.52 27.09
N LEU A 478 13.38 22.13 26.37
CA LEU A 478 14.47 23.01 25.98
C LEU A 478 14.00 24.13 25.03
N GLU A 479 13.18 23.84 24.02
CA GLU A 479 12.63 24.87 23.13
C GLU A 479 11.61 25.78 23.82
N ILE A 480 10.76 25.26 24.71
CA ILE A 480 9.88 26.08 25.56
C ILE A 480 10.71 27.04 26.42
N ALA A 481 11.78 26.57 27.05
CA ALA A 481 12.65 27.39 27.87
C ALA A 481 13.43 28.44 27.05
N ARG A 482 13.95 28.07 25.88
CA ARG A 482 14.58 29.01 24.92
C ARG A 482 13.59 30.08 24.46
N PHE A 483 12.35 29.71 24.19
CA PHE A 483 11.29 30.65 23.80
C PHE A 483 10.95 31.62 24.94
N ALA A 484 10.87 31.11 26.19
CA ALA A 484 10.68 31.95 27.37
C ALA A 484 11.81 32.97 27.55
N CYS A 485 13.09 32.57 27.43
CA CYS A 485 14.21 33.51 27.51
C CYS A 485 14.13 34.65 26.47
N VAL A 486 13.75 34.33 25.23
CA VAL A 486 13.57 35.32 24.16
C VAL A 486 12.39 36.27 24.45
N VAL A 487 11.24 35.76 24.89
CA VAL A 487 10.06 36.59 25.21
C VAL A 487 10.29 37.48 26.43
N CYS A 488 10.98 36.96 27.45
CA CYS A 488 11.28 37.69 28.69
C CYS A 488 12.46 38.67 28.56
N CYS A 489 13.13 38.72 27.40
CA CYS A 489 14.36 39.48 27.14
C CYS A 489 15.54 39.16 28.10
N TYR A 490 15.69 37.89 28.48
CA TYR A 490 16.83 37.44 29.28
C TYR A 490 18.01 37.03 28.38
N ASP A 491 19.13 37.75 28.50
CA ASP A 491 20.43 37.44 27.86
C ASP A 491 21.19 36.30 28.59
N ALA A 492 20.45 35.28 29.05
CA ALA A 492 20.94 34.27 30.00
C ALA A 492 20.83 32.86 29.42
N MET A 493 21.83 32.02 29.70
CA MET A 493 21.76 30.59 29.40
C MET A 493 20.59 29.94 30.15
N VAL A 494 19.83 29.10 29.44
CA VAL A 494 18.76 28.28 30.01
C VAL A 494 19.33 27.35 31.08
N SER A 495 18.79 27.39 32.29
CA SER A 495 19.19 26.50 33.38
C SER A 495 18.56 25.11 33.25
N ASP A 496 19.33 24.06 33.54
CA ASP A 496 18.81 22.68 33.55
C ASP A 496 17.69 22.49 34.59
N SER A 497 17.69 23.26 35.68
CA SER A 497 16.59 23.28 36.65
C SER A 497 15.28 23.80 36.06
N LEU A 498 15.32 24.79 35.15
CA LEU A 498 14.12 25.26 34.44
C LEU A 498 13.63 24.21 33.44
N ILE A 499 14.53 23.61 32.66
CA ILE A 499 14.20 22.51 31.74
C ILE A 499 13.52 21.37 32.51
N ARG A 500 14.11 20.93 33.63
CA ARG A 500 13.58 19.85 34.48
C ARG A 500 12.30 20.21 35.24
N ASN A 501 11.94 21.48 35.33
CA ASN A 501 10.62 21.90 35.80
C ASN A 501 9.58 21.79 34.68
N ILE A 502 9.95 22.13 33.44
CA ILE A 502 9.09 22.04 32.27
C ILE A 502 8.86 20.58 31.86
N GLU A 503 9.91 19.73 31.83
CA GLU A 503 9.82 18.28 31.59
C GLU A 503 8.72 17.65 32.45
N ARG A 504 8.83 17.78 33.78
CA ARG A 504 7.85 17.23 34.74
C ARG A 504 6.44 17.80 34.59
N LYS A 505 6.30 19.03 34.07
CA LYS A 505 5.00 19.66 33.84
C LYS A 505 4.36 19.12 32.56
N LEU A 506 5.12 18.99 31.48
CA LEU A 506 4.72 18.31 30.25
C LEU A 506 4.27 16.88 30.54
N ASP A 507 5.09 16.10 31.26
CA ASP A 507 4.75 14.74 31.65
C ASP A 507 3.40 14.65 32.38
N SER A 508 3.13 15.57 33.33
CA SER A 508 1.88 15.56 34.09
C SER A 508 0.64 15.96 33.28
N GLU A 509 0.75 16.96 32.40
CA GLU A 509 -0.39 17.55 31.68
C GLU A 509 -0.68 16.85 30.34
N LEU A 510 0.32 16.19 29.73
CA LEU A 510 0.16 15.46 28.47
C LEU A 510 -0.10 13.95 28.67
N SER A 511 0.27 13.38 29.83
CA SER A 511 0.00 11.95 30.14
C SER A 511 -1.35 11.72 30.83
N SER A 512 -2.13 12.77 31.12
CA SER A 512 -3.38 12.66 31.87
C SER A 512 -4.51 13.50 31.26
N GLN A 513 -5.76 13.10 31.51
CA GLN A 513 -6.95 13.87 31.12
C GLN A 513 -7.22 15.03 32.10
N GLY A 514 -6.19 15.82 32.41
CA GLY A 514 -6.26 16.96 33.33
C GLY A 514 -7.06 18.15 32.77
N ASP A 515 -7.29 19.16 33.62
CA ASP A 515 -8.07 20.37 33.30
C ASP A 515 -7.64 21.03 31.99
N TYR A 516 -6.33 21.10 31.74
CA TYR A 516 -5.74 21.63 30.51
C TYR A 516 -6.20 20.88 29.25
N PHE A 517 -6.21 19.54 29.28
CA PHE A 517 -6.70 18.75 28.16
C PHE A 517 -8.21 18.92 28.00
N GLN A 518 -8.99 18.92 29.09
CA GLN A 518 -10.44 19.07 29.02
C GLN A 518 -10.87 20.44 28.45
N GLU A 519 -10.19 21.52 28.86
CA GLU A 519 -10.41 22.88 28.33
C GLU A 519 -10.18 22.95 26.82
N PHE A 520 -9.01 22.48 26.35
CA PHE A 520 -8.69 22.52 24.92
C PHE A 520 -9.51 21.51 24.11
N GLN A 521 -9.85 20.34 24.67
CA GLN A 521 -10.76 19.40 24.02
C GLN A 521 -12.14 20.03 23.78
N GLY A 522 -12.70 20.74 24.76
CA GLY A 522 -13.96 21.46 24.63
C GLY A 522 -13.91 22.55 23.54
N TYR A 523 -12.87 23.39 23.60
CA TYR A 523 -12.61 24.44 22.61
C TYR A 523 -12.45 23.89 21.18
N TRP A 524 -11.64 22.85 20.99
CA TRP A 524 -11.47 22.22 19.68
C TRP A 524 -12.74 21.50 19.20
N ARG A 525 -13.55 20.91 20.11
CA ARG A 525 -14.83 20.26 19.79
C ARG A 525 -15.85 21.26 19.23
N GLU A 526 -16.08 22.37 19.92
CA GLU A 526 -17.04 23.39 19.48
C GLU A 526 -16.65 23.96 18.10
N ARG A 527 -15.36 24.32 17.94
CA ARG A 527 -14.85 24.90 16.70
C ARG A 527 -14.88 23.91 15.53
N LEU A 528 -14.50 22.64 15.77
CA LEU A 528 -14.51 21.58 14.75
C LEU A 528 -15.93 21.29 14.27
N LEU A 529 -16.88 21.12 15.19
CA LEU A 529 -18.28 20.87 14.83
C LEU A 529 -18.87 22.05 14.06
N SER A 530 -18.72 23.28 14.55
CA SER A 530 -19.26 24.48 13.89
C SER A 530 -18.74 24.63 12.45
N ALA A 531 -17.42 24.60 12.26
CA ALA A 531 -16.82 24.76 10.93
C ALA A 531 -17.08 23.55 10.00
N THR A 532 -17.18 22.34 10.55
CA THR A 532 -17.51 21.13 9.78
C THR A 532 -18.97 21.16 9.32
N MET A 533 -19.91 21.55 10.18
CA MET A 533 -21.33 21.65 9.83
C MET A 533 -21.58 22.73 8.76
N ILE A 534 -20.93 23.90 8.86
CA ILE A 534 -20.99 24.94 7.82
C ILE A 534 -20.50 24.40 6.47
N SER A 535 -19.36 23.69 6.47
CA SER A 535 -18.79 23.09 5.26
C SER A 535 -19.69 21.99 4.67
N ALA A 536 -20.25 21.12 5.51
CA ALA A 536 -21.12 20.03 5.11
C ALA A 536 -22.47 20.50 4.56
N LYS A 537 -23.10 21.53 5.17
CA LYS A 537 -24.34 22.14 4.64
C LYS A 537 -24.14 22.71 3.23
N LYS A 538 -22.96 23.26 2.93
CA LYS A 538 -22.58 23.67 1.57
C LYS A 538 -22.42 22.45 0.64
N TYR A 539 -21.65 21.44 1.06
CA TYR A 539 -21.32 20.27 0.23
C TYR A 539 -22.53 19.37 -0.10
N LEU A 540 -23.56 19.31 0.74
CA LEU A 540 -24.76 18.50 0.49
C LEU A 540 -25.46 18.83 -0.84
N ASN A 541 -25.33 20.05 -1.35
CA ASN A 541 -25.93 20.49 -2.61
C ASN A 541 -24.95 20.46 -3.81
N MET A 542 -23.76 19.86 -3.64
CA MET A 542 -22.67 19.86 -4.63
C MET A 542 -22.35 18.43 -5.11
N SER A 543 -21.97 18.24 -6.37
CA SER A 543 -21.49 16.93 -6.85
C SER A 543 -20.16 16.54 -6.18
N PRO A 544 -19.78 15.24 -6.15
CA PRO A 544 -18.47 14.81 -5.64
C PRO A 544 -17.31 15.58 -6.27
N LEU A 545 -17.37 15.82 -7.59
CA LEU A 545 -16.39 16.65 -8.29
C LEU A 545 -16.39 18.07 -7.73
N ALA A 546 -17.55 18.73 -7.65
CA ALA A 546 -17.65 20.09 -7.14
C ALA A 546 -17.12 20.23 -5.68
N ILE A 547 -17.30 19.22 -4.83
CA ILE A 547 -16.72 19.21 -3.48
C ILE A 547 -15.19 19.13 -3.57
N CYS A 548 -14.64 18.19 -4.34
CA CYS A 548 -13.20 18.07 -4.63
C CYS A 548 -12.62 19.37 -5.26
N GLU A 549 -13.35 20.02 -6.16
CA GLU A 549 -13.01 21.30 -6.78
C GLU A 549 -12.89 22.41 -5.73
N SER A 550 -13.83 22.46 -4.78
CA SER A 550 -13.90 23.54 -3.80
C SER A 550 -12.73 23.56 -2.79
N GLN A 551 -12.01 22.45 -2.63
CA GLN A 551 -10.82 22.39 -1.76
C GLN A 551 -9.57 23.00 -2.40
N ARG A 552 -9.60 23.30 -3.71
CA ARG A 552 -8.44 23.82 -4.47
C ARG A 552 -8.09 25.27 -4.15
N SER A 553 -9.04 26.06 -3.67
CA SER A 553 -8.93 27.53 -3.61
C SER A 553 -8.24 28.09 -2.37
N HIS A 554 -7.72 27.25 -1.47
CA HIS A 554 -7.06 27.69 -0.25
C HIS A 554 -5.59 28.06 -0.48
N VAL A 555 -5.39 29.32 -0.89
CA VAL A 555 -4.07 29.97 -0.93
C VAL A 555 -3.51 30.07 0.49
N HIS A 556 -2.26 29.65 0.68
CA HIS A 556 -1.58 29.79 1.97
C HIS A 556 -1.37 31.27 2.31
N SER A 557 -1.91 31.71 3.46
CA SER A 557 -1.56 32.99 4.09
C SER A 557 -0.99 32.72 5.49
N PRO A 558 0.21 33.21 5.82
CA PRO A 558 0.91 32.85 7.05
C PRO A 558 0.32 33.50 8.32
N VAL A 559 -0.60 34.45 8.19
CA VAL A 559 -1.00 35.37 9.27
C VAL A 559 -1.91 34.72 10.33
N SER A 560 -2.62 33.63 9.99
CA SER A 560 -3.68 33.05 10.84
C SER A 560 -3.64 31.51 10.93
N GLN A 561 -2.47 30.93 11.21
CA GLN A 561 -2.24 29.47 11.13
C GLN A 561 -3.27 28.59 11.85
N GLN A 562 -3.63 28.85 13.11
CA GLN A 562 -4.69 28.07 13.81
C GLN A 562 -6.05 28.11 13.08
N HIS A 563 -6.41 29.26 12.49
CA HIS A 563 -7.67 29.42 11.74
C HIS A 563 -7.62 28.73 10.37
N TYR A 564 -6.43 28.64 9.76
CA TYR A 564 -6.19 27.87 8.54
C TYR A 564 -6.28 26.36 8.82
N ASP A 565 -5.67 25.90 9.92
CA ASP A 565 -5.65 24.48 10.30
C ASP A 565 -7.05 23.96 10.64
N ILE A 566 -7.82 24.67 11.49
CA ILE A 566 -9.21 24.27 11.80
C ILE A 566 -10.09 24.25 10.54
N GLN A 567 -9.94 25.23 9.63
CA GLN A 567 -10.72 25.27 8.39
C GLN A 567 -10.38 24.09 7.48
N ARG A 568 -9.09 23.78 7.30
CA ARG A 568 -8.62 22.66 6.48
C ARG A 568 -9.05 21.30 7.04
N ILE A 569 -8.96 21.10 8.35
CA ILE A 569 -9.42 19.88 9.03
C ILE A 569 -10.94 19.73 8.87
N SER A 570 -11.70 20.80 9.13
CA SER A 570 -13.17 20.79 9.04
C SER A 570 -13.67 20.55 7.61
N MET A 571 -13.00 21.12 6.60
CA MET A 571 -13.33 20.87 5.19
C MET A 571 -13.01 19.44 4.74
N ARG A 572 -11.94 18.82 5.26
CA ARG A 572 -11.63 17.40 5.03
C ARG A 572 -12.66 16.49 5.71
N LEU A 573 -12.95 16.73 6.99
CA LEU A 573 -13.96 15.97 7.75
C LEU A 573 -15.35 16.07 7.10
N ALA A 574 -15.77 17.27 6.71
CA ALA A 574 -17.03 17.50 6.02
C ALA A 574 -17.12 16.78 4.66
N HIS A 575 -16.00 16.66 3.93
CA HIS A 575 -15.98 15.96 2.64
C HIS A 575 -16.15 14.45 2.83
N MET A 576 -15.34 13.83 3.71
CA MET A 576 -15.49 12.41 4.05
C MET A 576 -16.90 12.12 4.57
N GLY A 577 -17.38 12.89 5.55
CA GLY A 577 -18.72 12.70 6.13
C GLY A 577 -19.87 12.87 5.15
N VAL A 578 -19.80 13.80 4.19
CA VAL A 578 -20.86 13.97 3.17
C VAL A 578 -20.84 12.85 2.12
N LEU A 579 -19.67 12.40 1.67
CA LEU A 579 -19.60 11.24 0.77
C LEU A 579 -20.06 9.96 1.48
N HIS A 580 -19.54 9.71 2.68
CA HIS A 580 -19.94 8.60 3.55
C HIS A 580 -21.46 8.58 3.78
N TRP A 581 -22.05 9.73 4.11
CA TRP A 581 -23.51 9.83 4.32
C TRP A 581 -24.29 9.51 3.04
N ARG A 582 -23.87 10.02 1.88
CA ARG A 582 -24.53 9.73 0.59
C ARG A 582 -24.45 8.25 0.20
N VAL A 583 -23.42 7.53 0.62
CA VAL A 583 -23.30 6.07 0.43
C VAL A 583 -24.11 5.32 1.48
N TRP A 584 -23.84 5.55 2.76
CA TRP A 584 -24.29 4.69 3.87
C TRP A 584 -25.66 5.04 4.46
N ALA A 585 -26.15 6.27 4.34
CA ALA A 585 -27.48 6.61 4.85
C ALA A 585 -28.62 5.76 4.26
N PRO A 586 -28.75 5.60 2.92
CA PRO A 586 -29.81 4.75 2.33
C PRO A 586 -29.58 3.23 2.50
N ILE A 587 -28.37 2.82 2.89
CA ILE A 587 -28.02 1.42 3.14
C ILE A 587 -28.32 1.04 4.60
N LEU A 588 -27.92 1.90 5.55
CA LEU A 588 -27.74 1.54 6.96
C LEU A 588 -28.42 2.49 7.95
N TYR A 589 -28.23 3.81 7.84
CA TYR A 589 -28.61 4.77 8.90
C TYR A 589 -30.05 5.29 8.82
N VAL A 590 -30.65 5.29 7.63
CA VAL A 590 -32.01 5.84 7.38
C VAL A 590 -33.03 4.74 7.08
N ARG A 591 -32.60 3.47 6.95
CA ARG A 591 -33.51 2.32 6.89
C ARG A 591 -34.07 1.99 8.26
N GLU A 592 -35.23 2.57 8.57
CA GLU A 592 -36.13 1.98 9.56
C GLU A 592 -36.63 0.62 9.02
N SER A 593 -36.41 -0.44 9.81
CA SER A 593 -36.90 -1.82 9.66
C SER A 593 -37.35 -2.29 8.26
N VAL A 594 -36.44 -2.85 7.47
CA VAL A 594 -36.82 -3.89 6.48
C VAL A 594 -36.75 -5.23 7.21
N LEU A 595 -37.90 -5.77 7.60
CA LEU A 595 -38.00 -7.16 8.04
C LEU A 595 -37.79 -8.09 6.82
N PRO A 596 -37.18 -9.29 6.97
CA PRO A 596 -36.93 -10.19 5.83
C PRO A 596 -38.20 -10.65 5.08
N THR A 597 -39.39 -10.41 5.61
CA THR A 597 -40.68 -10.82 5.05
C THR A 597 -41.17 -9.95 3.88
N ASP A 598 -40.82 -8.67 3.81
CA ASP A 598 -41.50 -7.73 2.89
C ASP A 598 -41.04 -7.88 1.43
N VAL A 599 -39.90 -8.54 1.22
CA VAL A 599 -39.41 -8.96 -0.11
C VAL A 599 -40.33 -10.04 -0.73
N ALA A 600 -41.05 -10.82 0.09
CA ALA A 600 -41.95 -11.86 -0.39
C ALA A 600 -43.29 -11.30 -0.92
N MET A 601 -43.88 -10.30 -0.26
CA MET A 601 -45.21 -9.80 -0.62
C MET A 601 -45.21 -8.90 -1.87
N ASN A 602 -44.19 -8.08 -2.09
CA ASN A 602 -44.13 -7.23 -3.30
C ASN A 602 -43.99 -8.04 -4.61
N ASN A 603 -43.47 -9.27 -4.56
CA ASN A 603 -43.43 -10.16 -5.72
C ASN A 603 -44.77 -10.90 -5.97
N SER A 604 -45.73 -10.82 -5.03
CA SER A 604 -47.02 -11.53 -5.11
C SER A 604 -48.16 -10.66 -5.68
N LEU A 605 -48.00 -9.33 -5.73
CA LEU A 605 -49.03 -8.37 -6.17
C LEU A 605 -48.95 -7.96 -7.65
N HIS A 606 -48.07 -8.59 -8.44
CA HIS A 606 -47.92 -8.34 -9.88
C HIS A 606 -48.28 -9.55 -10.78
N LEU A 607 -48.91 -10.58 -10.22
CA LEU A 607 -49.23 -11.84 -10.91
C LEU A 607 -50.65 -12.38 -10.58
N ALA A 608 -51.60 -11.47 -10.34
CA ALA A 608 -53.03 -11.76 -10.14
C ALA A 608 -53.89 -10.78 -10.94
#